data_AF-A0A1W9HN15-F1
#
_entry.id   AF-A0A1W9HN15-F1
#
_cell.length_a   1.000
_cell.length_b   1.000
_cell.length_c   1.000
_cell.angle_alpha   90.00
_cell.angle_beta   90.00
_cell.angle_gamma   90.00
#
_symmetry.space_group_name_H-M   'P 1'
#
loop_
_entity.id
_entity.type
_entity.pdbx_description
1 polymer ?
#
loop_
_entity_poly.entity_id
_entity_poly.type
_entity_poly.pdbx_seq_one_letter_code
_entity_poly.pdbx_strand_id
1 'polypeptide(L)'
;MTLLADLAVPSRPLPRDPGARLLLASLRTLRWYGIADAGLAQRFIMLFGRDFRRVLFVTRMLAERLAEQPGVKFGTCRRTRMTESEATLIAIATRLPNNVPAARLLLADLLGTRQIDGMLASLYAVSEAFAALDKPIGG
;
A
#
# COMPACT_ATOMS: atom_id res chain seq x y z
N MET A 1 8.44 -21.14 -12.01
CA MET A 1 9.87 -20.76 -12.13
C MET A 1 10.00 -19.24 -12.32
N THR A 2 9.75 -18.42 -11.29
CA THR A 2 10.05 -16.97 -11.34
C THR A 2 10.14 -16.32 -9.94
N LEU A 3 10.59 -17.06 -8.91
CA LEU A 3 10.62 -16.54 -7.54
C LEU A 3 11.85 -15.65 -7.23
N LEU A 4 12.87 -15.66 -8.10
CA LEU A 4 14.13 -14.94 -7.88
C LEU A 4 14.21 -13.58 -8.59
N ALA A 5 13.42 -13.33 -9.63
CA ALA A 5 13.59 -12.14 -10.49
C ALA A 5 12.89 -10.87 -9.98
N ASP A 6 11.96 -10.97 -9.01
CA ASP A 6 11.14 -9.83 -8.58
C ASP A 6 11.46 -9.34 -7.16
N LEU A 7 12.53 -9.86 -6.54
CA LEU A 7 12.93 -9.52 -5.18
C LEU A 7 13.85 -8.31 -5.16
N ALA A 8 13.29 -7.12 -4.97
CA ALA A 8 14.10 -5.94 -4.65
C ALA A 8 14.84 -6.14 -3.31
N VAL A 9 16.08 -5.63 -3.22
CA VAL A 9 16.89 -5.66 -1.99
C VAL A 9 16.30 -4.65 -1.01
N PRO A 10 15.75 -5.08 0.14
CA PRO A 10 15.07 -4.19 1.07
C PRO A 10 16.09 -3.60 2.05
N SER A 11 16.30 -2.29 1.93
CA SER A 11 17.30 -1.54 2.69
C SER A 11 16.69 -0.68 3.80
N ARG A 12 15.44 -0.22 3.62
CA ARG A 12 14.79 0.79 4.46
C ARG A 12 14.12 0.18 5.71
N PRO A 13 14.07 0.90 6.85
CA PRO A 13 13.36 0.43 8.05
C PRO A 13 11.85 0.33 7.78
N LEU A 14 11.12 -0.49 8.55
CA LEU A 14 9.66 -0.53 8.48
C LEU A 14 9.01 0.78 8.97
N PRO A 15 7.76 1.08 8.55
CA PRO A 15 7.02 2.22 9.06
C PRO A 15 6.82 2.11 10.58
N ARG A 16 7.05 3.22 11.30
CA ARG A 16 6.79 3.31 12.74
C ARG A 16 5.30 3.39 13.04
N ASP A 17 4.58 4.17 12.23
CA ASP A 17 3.13 4.32 12.28
C ASP A 17 2.41 2.96 12.06
N PRO A 18 1.49 2.56 12.95
CA PRO A 18 0.73 1.32 12.81
C PRO A 18 -0.15 1.29 11.55
N GLY A 19 -0.73 2.42 11.12
CA GLY A 19 -1.56 2.49 9.92
C GLY A 19 -0.76 2.19 8.65
N ALA A 20 0.36 2.87 8.48
CA ALA A 20 1.31 2.64 7.40
C ALA A 20 1.87 1.20 7.40
N ARG A 21 2.16 0.65 8.59
CA ARG A 21 2.64 -0.73 8.72
C ARG A 21 1.58 -1.75 8.31
N LEU A 22 0.33 -1.52 8.69
CA LEU A 22 -0.80 -2.35 8.29
C LEU A 22 -1.02 -2.28 6.77
N LEU A 23 -0.97 -1.09 6.16
CA LEU A 23 -1.06 -0.94 4.72
C LEU A 23 0.04 -1.71 4.00
N LEU A 24 1.30 -1.53 4.39
CA LEU A 24 2.44 -2.23 3.78
C LEU A 24 2.27 -3.75 3.87
N ALA A 25 1.92 -4.26 5.05
CA ALA A 25 1.70 -5.69 5.25
C ALA A 25 0.57 -6.21 4.35
N SER A 26 -0.51 -5.45 4.22
CA SER A 26 -1.66 -5.79 3.37
C SER A 26 -1.27 -5.86 1.89
N LEU A 27 -0.55 -4.85 1.38
CA LEU A 27 -0.10 -4.81 -0.01
C LEU A 27 0.86 -5.97 -0.33
N ARG A 28 1.77 -6.29 0.60
CA ARG A 28 2.64 -7.47 0.45
C ARG A 28 1.84 -8.77 0.44
N THR A 29 0.88 -8.93 1.35
CA THR A 29 0.03 -10.12 1.39
C THR A 29 -0.72 -10.29 0.07
N LEU A 30 -1.38 -9.24 -0.42
CA LEU A 30 -2.13 -9.30 -1.68
C LEU A 30 -1.22 -9.57 -2.89
N ARG A 31 0.00 -9.03 -2.90
CA ARG A 31 0.98 -9.27 -3.96
C ARG A 31 1.41 -10.73 -4.04
N TRP A 32 1.62 -11.39 -2.90
CA TRP A 32 2.20 -12.75 -2.84
C TRP A 32 1.18 -13.87 -2.72
N TYR A 33 0.06 -13.62 -2.03
CA TYR A 33 -1.01 -14.60 -1.82
C TYR A 33 -2.25 -14.34 -2.69
N GLY A 34 -2.27 -13.24 -3.43
CA GLY A 34 -3.33 -12.89 -4.36
C GLY A 34 -4.40 -11.98 -3.77
N ILE A 35 -5.22 -11.42 -4.67
CA ILE A 35 -6.17 -10.37 -4.32
C ILE A 35 -7.30 -10.85 -3.39
N ALA A 36 -7.67 -12.13 -3.54
CA ALA A 36 -8.76 -12.77 -2.81
C ALA A 36 -8.32 -13.40 -1.48
N ASP A 37 -7.13 -13.06 -0.96
CA ASP A 37 -6.58 -13.68 0.25
C ASP A 37 -7.55 -13.62 1.45
N ALA A 38 -7.93 -14.81 1.94
CA ALA A 38 -8.87 -14.96 3.05
C ALA A 38 -8.24 -14.60 4.40
N GLY A 39 -6.93 -14.83 4.55
CA GLY A 39 -6.21 -14.48 5.78
C GLY A 39 -6.20 -12.97 6.04
N LEU A 40 -6.00 -12.17 5.00
CA LEU A 40 -6.10 -10.73 5.06
C LEU A 40 -7.52 -10.27 5.38
N ALA A 41 -8.52 -10.86 4.73
CA ALA A 41 -9.92 -10.53 5.00
C ALA A 41 -10.27 -10.78 6.48
N GLN A 42 -9.87 -11.92 7.03
CA GLN A 42 -10.05 -12.23 8.45
C GLN A 42 -9.31 -11.23 9.35
N ARG A 43 -8.08 -10.85 9.00
CA ARG A 43 -7.34 -9.82 9.74
C ARG A 43 -8.07 -8.47 9.71
N PHE A 44 -8.67 -8.09 8.58
CA PHE A 44 -9.41 -6.84 8.46
C PHE A 44 -10.70 -6.87 9.30
N ILE A 45 -11.40 -8.01 9.36
CA ILE A 45 -12.55 -8.20 10.26
C ILE A 45 -12.13 -7.94 11.71
N MET A 46 -11.00 -8.51 12.15
CA MET A 46 -10.52 -8.33 13.53
C MET A 46 -10.07 -6.90 13.83
N LEU A 47 -9.51 -6.19 12.85
CA LEU A 47 -8.96 -4.84 13.06
C LEU A 47 -9.96 -3.71 12.87
N PHE A 48 -10.93 -3.87 11.97
CA PHE A 48 -11.86 -2.83 11.54
C PHE A 48 -13.32 -3.14 11.87
N GLY A 49 -13.62 -4.33 12.40
CA GLY A 49 -14.96 -4.69 12.85
C GLY A 49 -15.98 -4.71 11.70
N ARG A 50 -17.16 -4.12 11.92
CA ARG A 50 -18.30 -4.18 10.99
C ARG A 50 -18.03 -3.47 9.66
N ASP A 51 -17.19 -2.44 9.67
CA ASP A 51 -16.90 -1.59 8.51
C ASP A 51 -15.67 -2.05 7.72
N PHE A 52 -15.12 -3.22 8.04
CA PHE A 52 -13.93 -3.78 7.38
C PHE A 52 -14.06 -3.88 5.86
N ARG A 53 -15.28 -4.08 5.34
CA ARG A 53 -15.54 -4.30 3.91
C ARG A 53 -15.08 -3.13 3.06
N ARG A 54 -15.34 -1.90 3.52
CA ARG A 54 -14.93 -0.68 2.80
C ARG A 54 -13.42 -0.63 2.68
N VAL A 55 -12.71 -0.79 3.80
CA VAL A 55 -11.24 -0.75 3.84
C VAL A 55 -10.63 -1.87 3.00
N LEU A 56 -11.16 -3.09 3.12
CA LEU A 56 -10.69 -4.24 2.36
C LEU A 56 -10.87 -4.03 0.85
N PHE A 57 -12.03 -3.52 0.43
CA PHE A 57 -12.33 -3.27 -0.97
C PHE A 57 -11.36 -2.26 -1.58
N VAL A 58 -11.20 -1.08 -0.96
CA VAL A 58 -10.29 -0.04 -1.50
C VAL A 58 -8.83 -0.47 -1.47
N THR A 59 -8.42 -1.26 -0.47
CA THR A 59 -7.05 -1.81 -0.38
C THR A 59 -6.80 -2.81 -1.51
N ARG A 60 -7.80 -3.63 -1.86
CA ARG A 60 -7.73 -4.55 -3.00
C ARG A 60 -7.64 -3.79 -4.32
N MET A 61 -8.50 -2.79 -4.53
CA MET A 61 -8.41 -1.95 -5.73
C MET A 61 -7.02 -1.32 -5.88
N LEU A 62 -6.43 -0.81 -4.79
CA LEU A 62 -5.06 -0.28 -4.82
C LEU A 62 -4.05 -1.36 -5.21
N ALA A 63 -4.14 -2.55 -4.63
CA ALA A 63 -3.23 -3.66 -4.93
C ALA A 63 -3.33 -4.13 -6.39
N GLU A 64 -4.53 -4.20 -6.97
CA GLU A 64 -4.75 -4.51 -8.39
C GLU A 64 -4.09 -3.47 -9.29
N ARG A 65 -4.33 -2.18 -9.03
CA ARG A 65 -3.69 -1.11 -9.82
C ARG A 65 -2.17 -1.16 -9.72
N LEU A 66 -1.63 -1.46 -8.54
CA LEU A 66 -0.18 -1.63 -8.35
C LEU A 66 0.35 -2.88 -9.05
N ALA A 67 -0.49 -3.90 -9.27
CA ALA A 67 -0.11 -5.09 -10.01
C ALA A 67 0.18 -4.79 -11.48
N GLU A 68 -0.53 -3.81 -12.04
CA GLU A 68 -0.34 -3.31 -13.41
C GLU A 68 0.94 -2.46 -13.58
N GLN A 69 1.64 -2.13 -12.48
CA GLN A 69 2.82 -1.27 -12.49
C GLN A 69 4.12 -2.08 -12.33
N PRO A 70 4.80 -2.47 -13.42
CA PRO A 70 5.97 -3.36 -13.35
C PRO A 70 7.18 -2.75 -12.64
N GLY A 71 7.28 -1.41 -12.60
CA GLY A 71 8.33 -0.65 -11.92
C GLY A 71 8.22 -0.62 -10.40
N VAL A 72 7.04 -0.97 -9.84
CA VAL A 72 6.82 -0.93 -8.39
C VAL A 72 7.11 -2.30 -7.78
N LYS A 73 8.25 -2.44 -7.10
CA LYS A 73 8.72 -3.71 -6.54
C LYS A 73 8.36 -3.88 -5.06
N PHE A 74 7.87 -5.05 -4.71
CA PHE A 74 7.48 -5.41 -3.35
C PHE A 74 8.43 -6.47 -2.76
N GLY A 75 8.73 -6.34 -1.47
CA GLY A 75 9.40 -7.38 -0.70
C GLY A 75 8.45 -8.54 -0.36
N THR A 76 9.00 -9.66 0.10
CA THR A 76 8.15 -10.76 0.62
C THR A 76 7.46 -10.36 1.91
N CYS A 77 6.29 -10.95 2.18
CA CYS A 77 5.47 -10.68 3.36
C CYS A 77 6.22 -10.88 4.69
N ARG A 78 7.27 -11.72 4.72
CA ARG A 78 8.07 -12.04 5.92
C ARG A 78 9.25 -11.09 6.16
N ARG A 79 9.54 -10.15 5.25
CA ARG A 79 10.72 -9.28 5.39
C ARG A 79 10.51 -8.15 6.40
N THR A 80 11.54 -7.91 7.21
CA THR A 80 11.57 -6.87 8.25
C THR A 80 12.06 -5.50 7.77
N ARG A 81 12.25 -5.32 6.46
CA ARG A 81 12.70 -4.07 5.82
C ARG A 81 11.87 -3.78 4.57
N MET A 82 11.76 -2.51 4.20
CA MET A 82 11.10 -2.03 2.99
C MET A 82 12.05 -1.95 1.79
N THR A 83 11.50 -2.17 0.60
CA THR A 83 12.11 -1.78 -0.68
C THR A 83 12.01 -0.26 -0.86
N GLU A 84 12.76 0.32 -1.82
CA GLU A 84 12.63 1.75 -2.14
C GLU A 84 11.24 2.11 -2.69
N SER A 85 10.65 1.26 -3.53
CA SER A 85 9.28 1.48 -4.03
C SER A 85 8.25 1.46 -2.90
N GLU A 86 8.38 0.52 -1.96
CA GLU A 86 7.51 0.45 -0.78
C GLU A 86 7.68 1.68 0.12
N ALA A 87 8.92 2.09 0.39
CA ALA A 87 9.19 3.28 1.18
C ALA A 87 8.60 4.53 0.52
N THR A 88 8.71 4.64 -0.81
CA THR A 88 8.14 5.75 -1.58
C THR A 88 6.61 5.73 -1.54
N LEU A 89 5.97 4.57 -1.71
CA LEU A 89 4.52 4.41 -1.59
C LEU A 89 4.00 4.85 -0.21
N ILE A 90 4.65 4.41 0.87
CA ILE A 90 4.28 4.83 2.22
C ILE A 90 4.49 6.33 2.39
N ALA A 91 5.60 6.88 1.88
CA ALA A 91 5.87 8.31 1.95
C ALA A 91 4.87 9.16 1.13
N ILE A 92 4.28 8.61 0.07
CA ILE A 92 3.17 9.23 -0.68
C ILE A 92 1.89 9.18 0.17
N ALA A 93 1.53 7.99 0.66
CA ALA A 93 0.30 7.78 1.44
C ALA A 93 0.25 8.64 2.71
N THR A 94 1.39 8.80 3.41
CA THR A 94 1.52 9.66 4.60
C THR A 94 1.41 11.15 4.28
N ARG A 95 1.83 11.59 3.09
CA ARG A 95 1.74 13.02 2.71
C ARG A 95 0.39 13.39 2.14
N LEU A 96 -0.35 12.42 1.62
CA LEU A 96 -1.58 12.64 0.86
C LEU A 96 -2.64 13.48 1.61
N PRO A 97 -2.88 13.32 2.94
CA PRO A 97 -3.86 14.13 3.65
C PRO A 97 -3.49 15.60 3.76
N ASN A 98 -2.19 15.93 3.84
CA ASN A 98 -1.71 17.26 4.20
C ASN A 98 -1.01 18.00 3.05
N ASN A 99 -0.55 17.28 2.02
CA ASN A 99 0.23 17.83 0.91
C ASN A 99 0.05 17.01 -0.37
N VAL A 100 -1.13 17.17 -0.99
CA VAL A 100 -1.49 16.53 -2.26
C VAL A 100 -0.50 16.88 -3.39
N PRO A 101 -0.04 18.15 -3.59
CA PRO A 101 0.91 18.46 -4.65
C PRO A 101 2.22 17.69 -4.55
N ALA A 102 2.81 17.57 -3.34
CA ALA A 102 4.03 16.79 -3.14
C ALA A 102 3.79 15.29 -3.36
N ALA A 103 2.67 14.76 -2.89
CA ALA A 103 2.29 13.37 -3.10
C ALA A 103 2.13 13.03 -4.61
N ARG A 104 1.56 13.95 -5.40
CA ARG A 104 1.45 13.82 -6.86
C ARG A 104 2.80 13.72 -7.55
N LEU A 105 3.75 14.58 -7.18
CA LEU A 105 5.09 14.57 -7.77
C LEU A 105 5.82 13.26 -7.50
N LEU A 106 5.79 12.79 -6.24
CA LEU A 106 6.40 11.52 -5.84
C LEU A 106 5.72 10.32 -6.52
N LEU A 107 4.40 10.37 -6.69
CA LEU A 107 3.68 9.30 -7.37
C LEU A 107 4.00 9.25 -8.87
N ALA A 108 4.10 10.40 -9.54
CA ALA A 108 4.51 10.46 -10.94
C ALA A 108 5.92 9.91 -11.16
N ASP A 109 6.83 10.22 -10.24
CA ASP A 109 8.21 9.71 -10.26
C ASP A 109 8.25 8.19 -10.06
N LEU A 110 7.54 7.69 -9.03
CA LEU A 110 7.46 6.26 -8.73
C LEU A 110 6.88 5.44 -9.89
N LEU A 111 5.84 5.95 -10.56
CA LEU A 111 5.18 5.25 -11.66
C LEU A 111 5.88 5.45 -13.01
N GLY A 112 6.79 6.44 -13.12
CA GLY A 112 7.43 6.81 -14.38
C GLY A 112 6.45 7.39 -15.42
N THR A 113 5.28 7.89 -14.99
CA THR A 113 4.24 8.44 -15.88
C THR A 113 3.54 9.64 -15.24
N ARG A 114 2.94 10.49 -16.08
CA ARG A 114 2.11 11.63 -15.65
C ARG A 114 0.63 11.29 -15.48
N GLN A 115 0.17 10.17 -16.04
CA GLN A 115 -1.21 9.71 -15.90
C GLN A 115 -1.43 9.02 -14.54
N ILE A 116 -1.44 9.82 -13.47
CA ILE A 116 -1.44 9.30 -12.10
C ILE A 116 -2.79 9.37 -11.39
N ASP A 117 -3.79 10.07 -11.94
CA ASP A 117 -5.01 10.44 -11.21
C ASP A 117 -5.78 9.23 -10.67
N GLY A 118 -5.86 8.14 -11.45
CA GLY A 118 -6.51 6.92 -11.00
C GLY A 118 -5.77 6.21 -9.86
N MET A 119 -4.43 6.21 -9.87
CA MET A 119 -3.64 5.65 -8.77
C MET A 119 -3.71 6.56 -7.54
N LEU A 120 -3.66 7.89 -7.73
CA LEU A 120 -3.76 8.86 -6.67
C LEU A 120 -5.12 8.78 -5.96
N ALA A 121 -6.21 8.68 -6.72
CA ALA A 121 -7.56 8.52 -6.17
C ALA A 121 -7.69 7.22 -5.38
N SER A 122 -7.06 6.12 -5.84
CA SER A 122 -7.05 4.86 -5.12
C SER A 122 -6.27 4.94 -3.81
N LEU A 123 -5.09 5.58 -3.81
CA LEU A 123 -4.32 5.85 -2.60
C LEU A 123 -5.09 6.74 -1.61
N TYR A 124 -5.81 7.75 -2.12
CA TYR A 124 -6.64 8.63 -1.31
C TYR A 124 -7.81 7.88 -0.68
N ALA A 125 -8.51 7.05 -1.45
CA ALA A 125 -9.60 6.22 -0.94
C ALA A 125 -9.15 5.27 0.17
N VAL A 126 -7.93 4.71 0.07
CA VAL A 126 -7.33 3.90 1.14
C VAL A 126 -7.01 4.75 2.37
N SER A 127 -6.36 5.91 2.20
CA SER A 127 -6.03 6.82 3.29
C SER A 127 -7.27 7.25 4.08
N GLU A 128 -8.32 7.67 3.38
CA GLU A 128 -9.61 8.05 3.95
C GLU A 128 -10.30 6.87 4.67
N ALA A 129 -10.30 5.67 4.08
CA ALA A 129 -10.94 4.51 4.70
C ALA A 129 -10.22 4.07 5.98
N PHE A 130 -8.88 4.21 6.03
CA PHE A 130 -8.07 3.95 7.21
C PHE A 130 -8.31 5.00 8.30
N ALA A 131 -8.33 6.28 7.94
CA ALA A 131 -8.60 7.38 8.88
C ALA A 131 -10.01 7.31 9.47
N ALA A 132 -11.02 6.96 8.65
CA ALA A 132 -12.41 6.84 9.10
C ALA A 132 -12.63 5.78 10.19
N LEU A 133 -11.72 4.81 10.33
CA LEU A 133 -11.77 3.75 11.33
C LEU A 133 -10.61 3.83 12.34
N ASP A 134 -10.15 5.05 12.62
CA ASP A 134 -9.16 5.37 13.66
C ASP A 134 -7.81 4.66 13.48
N LYS A 135 -7.41 4.45 12.21
CA LYS A 135 -6.09 3.92 11.84
C LYS A 135 -5.45 4.76 10.74
N PRO A 136 -5.30 6.09 10.91
CA PRO A 136 -4.77 6.96 9.86
C PRO A 136 -3.38 6.51 9.42
N ILE A 137 -3.06 6.76 8.15
CA ILE A 137 -1.73 6.48 7.60
C ILE A 137 -0.91 7.76 7.71
N GLY A 138 0.15 7.74 8.53
CA GLY A 138 0.99 8.91 8.78
C GLY A 138 0.60 9.76 9.99
N GLY A 139 -0.11 9.17 10.96
CA GLY A 139 -0.35 9.78 12.27
C GLY A 139 0.90 9.86 13.14
#